data_AF-R7FKC3-F1
#
_entry.id   AF-R7FKC3-F1
#
_cell.length_a   1.000
_cell.length_b   1.000
_cell.length_c   1.000
_cell.angle_alpha   90.00
_cell.angle_beta   90.00
_cell.angle_gamma   90.00
#
_symmetry.space_group_name_H-M   'P 1'
#
loop_
_entity.id
_entity.type
_entity.pdbx_description
1 polymer ?
#
loop_
_entity_poly.entity_id
_entity_poly.type
_entity_poly.pdbx_seq_one_letter_code
_entity_poly.pdbx_strand_id
1 'polypeptide(L)'
;MLQKRNILDKIVKKNYNNELEEVLETKHFDEIVQSTLLGIMYKIEAAYKDLETVKKDVQTKEEYISNLIEIIKNECNSIKIIKMSDEENKIPNNKTYIVDKKDKMIIAYPIERKILYAISKLGKKEKIIKDEYFLINETLSELINVGNSINMVEPLRDFNGYSWTTIPQEIESIDHNLIYQDLRILVGHEFLNKWIKNNEFIIDYYYLFKEKIENQYGKKNEKKLIDLLSKISILLGMKFNKEKYNDILEKKEEIETELEKMQDKEKFIEEITQNKKEIKKRIKQIDETINNKNMLQEEYIKRNEQLPLEKKIFSMRILSKIMAEEKEKNLKKYEYLNELMNPQNFVKYKNELEKKDSYLKILNSNNQEQTLEKLKLDFQKQFLKMLEVNIKNVDSKQEIEKIIYDFRYYSLLQYNNQSKVKDIEELREDLNEISTKIIDKAIEYKVLEKISNNEKTNNEILKNIFKVRIIKLEDAYLKITKEKDKYFLQIFDENIFEEKVEIKKPEELEIKINKKRPIWG
;
A
#
# COMPACT_ATOMS: atom_id res chain seq x y z
N MET A 1 39.73 34.61 -2.17
CA MET A 1 38.44 35.12 -1.67
C MET A 1 37.33 34.06 -1.86
N LEU A 2 37.52 32.84 -1.32
CA LEU A 2 36.62 31.69 -1.59
C LEU A 2 36.54 30.66 -0.44
N GLN A 3 36.88 31.06 0.79
CA GLN A 3 36.85 30.17 1.97
C GLN A 3 36.07 30.76 3.16
N LYS A 4 35.17 31.73 2.93
CA LYS A 4 34.36 32.37 3.99
C LYS A 4 32.85 32.35 3.76
N ARG A 5 32.32 31.40 2.98
CA ARG A 5 30.86 31.20 2.84
C ARG A 5 30.29 29.98 3.58
N ASN A 6 31.11 29.02 4.03
CA ASN A 6 30.62 27.77 4.65
C ASN A 6 30.55 27.75 6.19
N ILE A 7 30.41 28.91 6.85
CA ILE A 7 30.33 28.97 8.33
C ILE A 7 29.10 29.76 8.83
N LEU A 8 28.36 30.43 7.92
CA LEU A 8 27.15 31.19 8.27
C LEU A 8 25.84 30.41 8.07
N ASP A 9 25.86 29.24 7.42
CA ASP A 9 24.76 28.26 7.46
C ASP A 9 24.77 27.43 8.76
N LYS A 10 25.25 28.03 9.86
CA LYS A 10 25.01 27.56 11.21
C LYS A 10 23.51 27.76 11.53
N ILE A 11 22.72 26.79 11.11
CA ILE A 11 21.53 26.26 11.80
C ILE A 11 20.64 27.37 12.38
N VAL A 12 19.90 28.06 11.51
CA VAL A 12 18.55 28.46 11.91
C VAL A 12 17.77 27.15 11.93
N LYS A 13 17.52 26.61 13.13
CA LYS A 13 16.66 25.44 13.30
C LYS A 13 15.31 25.80 12.65
N LYS A 14 14.99 25.20 11.49
CA LYS A 14 13.75 25.50 10.77
C LYS A 14 12.60 25.27 11.74
N ASN A 15 11.87 26.34 12.07
CA ASN A 15 10.78 26.24 13.03
C ASN A 15 9.53 25.79 12.28
N TYR A 16 9.36 24.48 12.19
CA TYR A 16 8.23 23.87 11.48
C TYR A 16 6.88 24.23 12.09
N ASN A 17 6.83 24.55 13.39
CA ASN A 17 5.62 25.08 14.02
C ASN A 17 5.28 26.45 13.43
N ASN A 18 6.27 27.35 13.27
CA ASN A 18 6.03 28.64 12.62
C ASN A 18 5.60 28.46 11.15
N GLU A 19 6.21 27.52 10.41
CA GLU A 19 5.83 27.26 9.01
C GLU A 19 4.39 26.72 8.90
N LEU A 20 3.98 25.86 9.83
CA LEU A 20 2.59 25.41 9.90
C LEU A 20 1.66 26.56 10.32
N GLU A 21 2.02 27.36 11.32
CA GLU A 21 1.24 28.54 11.76
C GLU A 21 1.00 29.49 10.60
N GLU A 22 2.03 29.83 9.81
CA GLU A 22 1.89 30.67 8.60
C GLU A 22 0.91 30.06 7.59
N VAL A 23 0.95 28.74 7.38
CA VAL A 23 -0.03 28.05 6.52
C VAL A 23 -1.42 28.12 7.12
N LEU A 24 -1.56 27.90 8.44
CA LEU A 24 -2.85 27.91 9.13
C LEU A 24 -3.46 29.31 9.15
N GLU A 25 -2.68 30.39 9.23
CA GLU A 25 -3.20 31.77 9.13
C GLU A 25 -3.85 32.05 7.77
N THR A 26 -3.31 31.45 6.69
CA THR A 26 -3.89 31.57 5.34
C THR A 26 -5.11 30.66 5.12
N LYS A 27 -5.31 29.65 5.98
CA LYS A 27 -6.40 28.69 5.90
C LYS A 27 -7.48 29.11 6.89
N HIS A 28 -8.71 29.34 6.46
CA HIS A 28 -9.83 29.69 7.36
C HIS A 28 -10.30 28.49 8.20
N PHE A 29 -9.40 27.79 8.89
CA PHE A 29 -9.70 26.68 9.78
C PHE A 29 -10.11 27.21 11.15
N ASP A 30 -11.01 26.49 11.83
CA ASP A 30 -11.39 26.81 13.19
C ASP A 30 -10.23 26.59 14.20
N GLU A 31 -10.31 27.24 15.36
CA GLU A 31 -9.26 27.19 16.39
C GLU A 31 -9.00 25.76 16.91
N ILE A 32 -10.04 24.91 16.93
CA ILE A 32 -9.93 23.52 17.40
C ILE A 32 -9.10 22.71 16.39
N VAL A 33 -9.30 22.92 15.10
CA VAL A 33 -8.51 22.32 14.02
C VAL A 33 -7.07 22.80 14.12
N GLN A 34 -6.84 24.12 14.20
CA GLN A 34 -5.49 24.68 14.30
C GLN A 34 -4.72 24.10 15.49
N SER A 35 -5.31 24.13 16.69
CA SER A 35 -4.69 23.56 17.90
C SER A 35 -4.45 22.05 17.79
N THR A 36 -5.36 21.31 17.16
CA THR A 36 -5.18 19.87 16.93
C THR A 36 -4.02 19.58 15.97
N LEU A 37 -3.87 20.35 14.88
CA LEU A 37 -2.79 20.17 13.91
C LEU A 37 -1.42 20.50 14.53
N LEU A 38 -1.33 21.57 15.33
CA LEU A 38 -0.12 21.91 16.08
C LEU A 38 0.21 20.83 17.12
N GLY A 39 -0.79 20.28 17.80
CA GLY A 39 -0.62 19.16 18.74
C GLY A 39 -0.09 17.88 18.07
N ILE A 40 -0.62 17.54 16.89
CA ILE A 40 -0.12 16.43 16.05
C ILE A 40 1.36 16.65 15.71
N MET A 41 1.71 17.85 15.25
CA MET A 41 3.07 18.22 14.88
C MET A 41 4.06 18.03 16.03
N TYR A 42 3.74 18.57 17.20
CA TYR A 42 4.58 18.47 18.40
C TYR A 42 4.82 16.99 18.80
N LYS A 43 3.78 16.16 18.78
CA LYS A 43 3.88 14.74 19.13
C LYS A 43 4.73 13.98 18.12
N ILE A 44 4.59 14.28 16.83
CA ILE A 44 5.43 13.68 15.78
C ILE A 44 6.90 14.07 15.98
N GLU A 45 7.19 15.34 16.24
CA GLU A 45 8.56 15.80 16.47
C GLU A 45 9.24 15.07 17.64
N ALA A 46 8.51 14.83 18.72
CA ALA A 46 9.01 14.09 19.88
C ALA A 46 9.23 12.60 19.57
N ALA A 47 8.35 11.99 18.80
CA ALA A 47 8.34 10.55 18.54
C ALA A 47 9.23 10.10 17.36
N TYR A 48 9.55 11.00 16.43
CA TYR A 48 10.19 10.62 15.15
C TYR A 48 11.59 10.04 15.29
N LYS A 49 12.36 10.51 16.28
CA LYS A 49 13.73 10.01 16.51
C LYS A 49 13.74 8.52 16.88
N ASP A 50 12.74 8.08 17.65
CA ASP A 50 12.60 6.68 18.04
C ASP A 50 12.22 5.83 16.83
N LEU A 51 11.32 6.34 15.98
CA LEU A 51 10.98 5.70 14.71
C LEU A 51 12.19 5.55 13.80
N GLU A 52 12.98 6.61 13.56
CA GLU A 52 14.20 6.57 12.74
C GLU A 52 15.22 5.56 13.30
N THR A 53 15.26 5.37 14.61
CA THR A 53 16.14 4.40 15.26
C THR A 53 15.64 2.98 15.03
N VAL A 54 14.36 2.70 15.30
CA VAL A 54 13.76 1.36 15.15
C VAL A 54 13.63 0.93 13.70
N LYS A 55 13.45 1.88 12.78
CA LYS A 55 13.14 1.65 11.37
C LYS A 55 14.13 2.45 10.50
N LYS A 56 15.28 1.84 10.19
CA LYS A 56 16.44 2.52 9.59
C LYS A 56 16.22 3.08 8.18
N ASP A 57 15.29 2.50 7.41
CA ASP A 57 14.95 2.95 6.05
C ASP A 57 13.60 3.69 6.05
N VAL A 58 13.63 4.97 6.44
CA VAL A 58 12.49 5.89 6.47
C VAL A 58 12.88 7.26 5.94
N GLN A 59 11.88 8.03 5.53
CA GLN A 59 12.09 9.45 5.20
C GLN A 59 12.57 10.20 6.44
N THR A 60 13.36 11.24 6.25
CA THR A 60 13.82 12.09 7.36
C THR A 60 12.64 12.81 8.03
N LYS A 61 12.79 13.17 9.30
CA LYS A 61 11.80 14.00 10.01
C LYS A 61 11.48 15.28 9.23
N GLU A 62 12.49 15.95 8.70
CA GLU A 62 12.36 17.20 7.97
C GLU A 62 11.52 17.01 6.69
N GLU A 63 11.75 15.93 5.93
CA GLU A 63 10.94 15.58 4.76
C GLU A 63 9.51 15.19 5.16
N TYR A 64 9.35 14.41 6.23
CA TYR A 64 8.03 14.03 6.75
C TYR A 64 7.18 15.26 7.02
N ILE A 65 7.73 16.19 7.79
CA ILE A 65 7.02 17.39 8.23
C ILE A 65 6.71 18.30 7.04
N SER A 66 7.70 18.51 6.17
CA SER A 66 7.51 19.35 4.97
C SER A 66 6.40 18.79 4.07
N ASN A 67 6.35 17.46 3.88
CA ASN A 67 5.29 16.82 3.11
C ASN A 67 3.91 16.99 3.75
N LEU A 68 3.82 16.89 5.08
CA LEU A 68 2.55 17.07 5.79
C LEU A 68 2.03 18.51 5.64
N ILE A 69 2.91 19.50 5.84
CA ILE A 69 2.59 20.92 5.65
C ILE A 69 2.17 21.20 4.20
N GLU A 70 2.87 20.62 3.22
CA GLU A 70 2.55 20.80 1.80
C GLU A 70 1.16 20.26 1.45
N ILE A 71 0.79 19.09 1.98
CA ILE A 71 -0.56 18.54 1.79
C ILE A 71 -1.61 19.47 2.41
N ILE A 72 -1.40 19.96 3.63
CA ILE A 72 -2.33 20.89 4.30
C ILE A 72 -2.45 22.17 3.47
N LYS A 73 -1.33 22.69 2.97
CA LYS A 73 -1.28 23.93 2.18
C LYS A 73 -1.97 23.80 0.82
N ASN A 74 -1.68 22.74 0.06
CA ASN A 74 -2.06 22.66 -1.36
C ASN A 74 -3.31 21.79 -1.59
N GLU A 75 -3.51 20.79 -0.73
CA GLU A 75 -4.53 19.74 -0.93
C GLU A 75 -5.67 19.78 0.09
N CYS A 76 -5.60 20.60 1.14
CA CYS A 76 -6.64 20.71 2.16
C CYS A 76 -7.28 22.10 2.18
N ASN A 77 -8.56 22.18 1.79
CA ASN A 77 -9.33 23.42 1.80
C ASN A 77 -10.06 23.65 3.12
N SER A 78 -10.52 22.59 3.79
CA SER A 78 -11.20 22.68 5.09
C SER A 78 -11.09 21.37 5.87
N ILE A 79 -11.09 21.50 7.20
CA ILE A 79 -11.24 20.39 8.13
C ILE A 79 -12.38 20.77 9.09
N LYS A 80 -13.33 19.86 9.29
CA LYS A 80 -14.40 20.00 10.29
C LYS A 80 -14.25 18.91 11.35
N ILE A 81 -14.01 19.31 12.59
CA ILE A 81 -13.95 18.40 13.73
C ILE A 81 -15.34 18.31 14.37
N ILE A 82 -15.91 17.10 14.40
CA ILE A 82 -17.23 16.83 14.98
C ILE A 82 -17.06 16.15 16.33
N LYS A 83 -17.73 16.62 17.38
CA LYS A 83 -17.68 15.97 18.70
C LYS A 83 -18.44 14.65 18.63
N MET A 84 -17.92 13.60 19.28
CA MET A 84 -18.58 12.29 19.31
C MET A 84 -19.97 12.32 19.97
N SER A 85 -20.21 13.31 20.84
CA SER A 85 -21.49 13.55 21.52
C SER A 85 -22.54 14.25 20.65
N ASP A 86 -22.18 14.74 19.46
CA ASP A 86 -23.08 15.46 18.55
C ASP A 86 -23.90 14.43 17.74
N GLU A 87 -25.15 14.20 18.13
CA GLU A 87 -26.02 13.22 17.48
C GLU A 87 -26.51 13.65 16.10
N GLU A 88 -26.65 14.95 15.87
CA GLU A 88 -27.16 15.52 14.62
C GLU A 88 -26.13 15.46 13.49
N ASN A 89 -24.83 15.50 13.83
CA ASN A 89 -23.73 15.51 12.87
C ASN A 89 -22.88 14.22 12.87
N LYS A 90 -23.41 13.08 13.34
CA LYS A 90 -22.64 11.82 13.40
C LYS A 90 -22.10 11.41 12.04
N ILE A 91 -20.85 10.97 12.01
CA ILE A 91 -20.24 10.39 10.81
C ILE A 91 -20.88 9.02 10.54
N PRO A 92 -21.49 8.79 9.37
CA PRO A 92 -22.24 7.56 9.06
C PRO A 92 -21.34 6.33 8.92
N ASN A 93 -21.96 5.15 8.90
CA ASN A 93 -21.32 3.85 8.60
C ASN A 93 -20.19 3.44 9.56
N ASN A 94 -20.29 3.82 10.84
CA ASN A 94 -19.25 3.57 11.87
C ASN A 94 -17.85 4.07 11.46
N LYS A 95 -17.77 5.04 10.57
CA LYS A 95 -16.51 5.68 10.18
C LYS A 95 -16.11 6.72 11.22
N THR A 96 -14.80 6.98 11.31
CA THR A 96 -14.24 8.01 12.19
C THR A 96 -13.85 9.29 11.46
N TYR A 97 -13.88 9.25 10.12
CA TYR A 97 -13.58 10.36 9.24
C TYR A 97 -14.20 10.16 7.85
N ILE A 98 -14.33 11.26 7.10
CA ILE A 98 -14.70 11.34 5.69
C ILE A 98 -13.63 12.22 5.01
N VAL A 99 -13.19 11.80 3.83
CA VAL A 99 -12.29 12.59 2.97
C VAL A 99 -13.02 12.82 1.66
N ASP A 100 -13.27 14.08 1.33
CA ASP A 100 -13.72 14.51 0.01
C ASP A 100 -12.53 15.05 -0.78
N LYS A 101 -12.06 14.28 -1.76
CA LYS A 101 -10.93 14.67 -2.60
C LYS A 101 -11.28 15.74 -3.63
N LYS A 102 -12.56 15.85 -4.03
CA LYS A 102 -13.01 16.81 -5.03
C LYS A 102 -13.06 18.20 -4.44
N ASP A 103 -13.68 18.33 -3.27
CA ASP A 103 -13.81 19.60 -2.57
C ASP A 103 -12.63 19.89 -1.63
N LYS A 104 -11.70 18.92 -1.52
CA LYS A 104 -10.51 18.96 -0.67
C LYS A 104 -10.84 19.15 0.81
N MET A 105 -11.87 18.46 1.28
CA MET A 105 -12.42 18.61 2.63
C MET A 105 -12.25 17.36 3.48
N ILE A 106 -12.07 17.56 4.78
CA ILE A 106 -12.02 16.49 5.79
C ILE A 106 -13.11 16.74 6.82
N ILE A 107 -13.84 15.69 7.17
CA ILE A 107 -14.72 15.66 8.34
C ILE A 107 -14.24 14.54 9.26
N ALA A 108 -13.93 14.82 10.51
CA ALA A 108 -13.38 13.80 11.42
C ALA A 108 -13.84 13.98 12.86
N TYR A 109 -13.85 12.89 13.62
CA TYR A 109 -13.89 12.98 15.09
C TYR A 109 -12.56 13.53 15.63
N PRO A 110 -12.51 14.07 16.87
CA PRO A 110 -11.30 14.63 17.50
C PRO A 110 -10.31 13.52 17.91
N ILE A 111 -9.86 12.74 16.93
CA ILE A 111 -8.89 11.67 17.08
C ILE A 111 -7.71 12.03 16.17
N GLU A 112 -6.63 12.55 16.76
CA GLU A 112 -5.44 13.05 16.06
C GLU A 112 -4.92 12.10 14.98
N ARG A 113 -4.75 10.80 15.32
CA ARG A 113 -4.31 9.78 14.34
C ARG A 113 -5.24 9.64 13.12
N LYS A 114 -6.55 9.81 13.31
CA LYS A 114 -7.54 9.73 12.21
C LYS A 114 -7.53 10.99 11.36
N ILE A 115 -7.30 12.15 11.98
CA ILE A 115 -7.11 13.42 11.26
C ILE A 115 -5.84 13.33 10.41
N LEU A 116 -4.72 12.89 10.98
CA LEU A 116 -3.46 12.67 10.25
C LEU A 116 -3.62 11.66 9.11
N TYR A 117 -4.32 10.54 9.36
CA TYR A 117 -4.62 9.56 8.31
C TYR A 117 -5.44 10.20 7.18
N ALA A 118 -6.47 10.97 7.50
CA ALA A 118 -7.33 11.65 6.54
C ALA A 118 -6.56 12.66 5.70
N ILE A 119 -5.66 13.45 6.31
CA ILE A 119 -4.76 14.38 5.61
C ILE A 119 -3.84 13.60 4.65
N SER A 120 -3.19 12.52 5.12
CA SER A 120 -2.36 11.68 4.26
C SER A 120 -3.13 11.15 3.07
N LYS A 121 -4.34 10.63 3.29
CA LYS A 121 -5.22 10.08 2.24
C LYS A 121 -5.65 11.15 1.23
N LEU A 122 -5.91 12.37 1.70
CA LEU A 122 -6.28 13.51 0.85
C LEU A 122 -5.16 13.86 -0.13
N GLY A 123 -3.91 13.87 0.35
CA GLY A 123 -2.72 14.11 -0.48
C GLY A 123 -2.33 12.98 -1.45
N LYS A 124 -3.09 11.87 -1.53
CA LYS A 124 -2.77 10.76 -2.44
C LYS A 124 -3.54 10.85 -3.75
N LYS A 125 -2.87 10.49 -4.84
CA LYS A 125 -3.52 10.19 -6.12
C LYS A 125 -4.27 8.86 -6.04
N GLU A 126 -5.41 8.76 -6.70
CA GLU A 126 -6.19 7.52 -6.70
C GLU A 126 -5.53 6.41 -7.53
N LYS A 127 -4.97 6.77 -8.69
CA LYS A 127 -4.24 5.85 -9.58
C LYS A 127 -2.78 6.28 -9.66
N ILE A 128 -1.88 5.38 -9.26
CA ILE A 128 -0.41 5.53 -9.34
C ILE A 128 0.22 4.47 -10.26
N ILE A 129 -0.61 3.67 -10.93
CA ILE A 129 -0.25 2.63 -11.88
C ILE A 129 -1.02 2.89 -13.17
N LYS A 130 -0.37 2.68 -14.32
CA LYS A 130 -0.93 2.93 -15.64
C LYS A 130 -2.16 2.05 -15.94
N ASP A 131 -3.12 2.59 -16.69
CA ASP A 131 -4.39 1.92 -16.99
C ASP A 131 -4.26 0.64 -17.84
N GLU A 132 -3.12 0.43 -18.51
CA GLU A 132 -2.84 -0.81 -19.24
C GLU A 132 -2.77 -2.05 -18.34
N TYR A 133 -2.48 -1.86 -17.04
CA TYR A 133 -2.49 -2.92 -16.04
C TYR A 133 -3.90 -3.11 -15.49
N PHE A 134 -4.77 -3.73 -16.30
CA PHE A 134 -6.18 -3.97 -15.95
C PHE A 134 -6.34 -4.49 -14.51
N LEU A 135 -7.24 -3.85 -13.75
CA LEU A 135 -7.58 -4.11 -12.34
C LEU A 135 -6.44 -3.84 -11.34
N ILE A 136 -5.20 -4.12 -11.70
CA ILE A 136 -4.00 -3.83 -10.90
C ILE A 136 -3.80 -2.32 -10.77
N ASN A 137 -4.09 -1.56 -11.83
CA ASN A 137 -4.02 -0.10 -11.85
C ASN A 137 -4.81 0.54 -10.70
N GLU A 138 -5.94 -0.06 -10.33
CA GLU A 138 -6.83 0.41 -9.27
C GLU A 138 -6.52 -0.28 -7.93
N THR A 139 -6.51 -1.61 -7.92
CA THR A 139 -6.41 -2.40 -6.68
C THR A 139 -5.05 -2.28 -6.02
N LEU A 140 -3.95 -2.32 -6.79
CA LEU A 140 -2.61 -2.19 -6.23
C LEU A 140 -2.27 -0.73 -5.91
N SER A 141 -2.79 0.23 -6.67
CA SER A 141 -2.71 1.66 -6.29
C SER A 141 -3.38 1.91 -4.94
N GLU A 142 -4.57 1.34 -4.73
CA GLU A 142 -5.26 1.41 -3.43
C GLU A 142 -4.43 0.76 -2.33
N LEU A 143 -3.91 -0.45 -2.55
CA LEU A 143 -3.11 -1.16 -1.56
C LEU A 143 -1.90 -0.32 -1.10
N ILE A 144 -1.14 0.20 -2.06
CA ILE A 144 0.07 1.01 -1.81
C ILE A 144 -0.29 2.32 -1.10
N ASN A 145 -1.35 3.00 -1.53
CA ASN A 145 -1.77 4.28 -0.94
C ASN A 145 -2.32 4.14 0.48
N VAL A 146 -3.11 3.08 0.75
CA VAL A 146 -3.59 2.77 2.09
C VAL A 146 -2.42 2.43 2.99
N GLY A 147 -1.55 1.50 2.57
CA GLY A 147 -0.35 1.13 3.32
C GLY A 147 0.57 2.32 3.61
N ASN A 148 0.79 3.20 2.63
CA ASN A 148 1.57 4.42 2.85
C ASN A 148 0.89 5.41 3.82
N SER A 149 -0.43 5.53 3.80
CA SER A 149 -1.15 6.37 4.75
C SER A 149 -1.07 5.83 6.18
N ILE A 150 -1.12 4.50 6.34
CA ILE A 150 -0.88 3.84 7.64
C ILE A 150 0.56 4.08 8.11
N ASN A 151 1.53 4.00 7.20
CA ASN A 151 2.94 4.30 7.47
C ASN A 151 3.16 5.76 7.87
N MET A 152 2.43 6.71 7.27
CA MET A 152 2.49 8.13 7.63
C MET A 152 2.01 8.37 9.07
N VAL A 153 1.04 7.60 9.57
CA VAL A 153 0.49 7.76 10.93
C VAL A 153 1.36 7.08 12.00
N GLU A 154 2.26 6.19 11.60
CA GLU A 154 3.09 5.38 12.49
C GLU A 154 3.88 6.17 13.57
N PRO A 155 4.56 7.31 13.28
CA PRO A 155 5.26 8.05 14.33
C PRO A 155 4.33 8.51 15.45
N LEU A 156 3.08 8.86 15.14
CA LEU A 156 2.10 9.30 16.14
C LEU A 156 1.40 8.12 16.82
N ARG A 157 1.23 6.99 16.12
CA ARG A 157 0.51 5.81 16.61
C ARG A 157 1.36 4.93 17.53
N ASP A 158 2.59 4.66 17.13
CA ASP A 158 3.39 3.59 17.73
C ASP A 158 4.51 4.08 18.66
N PHE A 159 4.76 5.39 18.66
CA PHE A 159 5.88 6.00 19.37
C PHE A 159 5.39 7.20 20.19
N ASN A 160 5.95 7.36 21.40
CA ASN A 160 5.59 8.46 22.31
C ASN A 160 6.81 9.24 22.84
N GLY A 161 8.00 9.01 22.27
CA GLY A 161 9.27 9.61 22.72
C GLY A 161 9.99 8.85 23.83
N TYR A 162 9.42 7.72 24.29
CA TYR A 162 10.00 6.89 25.36
C TYR A 162 9.84 5.40 25.10
N SER A 163 8.79 4.98 24.39
CA SER A 163 8.50 3.59 24.12
C SER A 163 7.96 3.34 22.73
N TRP A 164 8.25 2.15 22.22
CA TRP A 164 7.66 1.61 21.00
C TRP A 164 6.55 0.64 21.36
N THR A 165 5.29 1.03 21.17
CA THR A 165 4.12 0.18 21.44
C THR A 165 3.20 0.16 20.22
N THR A 166 2.35 -0.86 20.08
CA THR A 166 1.45 -0.94 18.92
C THR A 166 0.12 -1.49 19.39
N ILE A 167 -0.95 -0.74 19.17
CA ILE A 167 -2.33 -1.15 19.46
C ILE A 167 -2.99 -1.59 18.14
N PRO A 168 -3.28 -2.89 17.93
CA PRO A 168 -3.80 -3.40 16.66
C PRO A 168 -5.06 -2.68 16.16
N GLN A 169 -5.96 -2.32 17.08
CA GLN A 169 -7.23 -1.64 16.79
C GLN A 169 -7.05 -0.21 16.26
N GLU A 170 -5.86 0.37 16.41
CA GLU A 170 -5.57 1.71 15.90
C GLU A 170 -5.06 1.70 14.46
N ILE A 171 -4.70 0.54 13.91
CA ILE A 171 -4.26 0.35 12.53
C ILE A 171 -5.48 0.27 11.60
N GLU A 172 -5.53 1.11 10.57
CA GLU A 172 -6.68 1.15 9.65
C GLU A 172 -6.90 -0.17 8.90
N SER A 173 -5.81 -0.84 8.52
CA SER A 173 -5.85 -2.20 7.99
C SER A 173 -4.52 -2.91 8.21
N ILE A 174 -4.55 -3.97 9.03
CA ILE A 174 -3.37 -4.78 9.35
C ILE A 174 -2.82 -5.44 8.08
N ASP A 175 -3.69 -5.97 7.22
CA ASP A 175 -3.29 -6.61 5.96
C ASP A 175 -2.55 -5.64 5.04
N HIS A 176 -3.08 -4.41 4.85
CA HIS A 176 -2.41 -3.39 4.04
C HIS A 176 -1.07 -2.95 4.63
N ASN A 177 -1.03 -2.77 5.96
CA ASN A 177 0.19 -2.38 6.65
C ASN A 177 1.27 -3.43 6.44
N LEU A 178 1.00 -4.71 6.74
CA LEU A 178 1.98 -5.79 6.63
C LEU A 178 2.60 -5.84 5.23
N ILE A 179 1.76 -5.92 4.18
CA ILE A 179 2.22 -6.01 2.79
C ILE A 179 3.03 -4.76 2.40
N TYR A 180 2.59 -3.56 2.79
CA TYR A 180 3.32 -2.33 2.46
C TYR A 180 4.68 -2.26 3.14
N GLN A 181 4.78 -2.69 4.40
CA GLN A 181 6.03 -2.68 5.16
C GLN A 181 7.04 -3.67 4.56
N ASP A 182 6.58 -4.85 4.13
CA ASP A 182 7.40 -5.83 3.41
C ASP A 182 7.93 -5.24 2.09
N LEU A 183 7.06 -4.59 1.29
CA LEU A 183 7.48 -3.91 0.07
C LEU A 183 8.54 -2.84 0.35
N ARG A 184 8.38 -2.03 1.40
CA ARG A 184 9.37 -1.01 1.77
C ARG A 184 10.72 -1.66 2.10
N ILE A 185 10.74 -2.72 2.89
CA ILE A 185 11.98 -3.43 3.23
C ILE A 185 12.66 -3.97 1.96
N LEU A 186 11.89 -4.48 0.98
CA LEU A 186 12.44 -5.06 -0.24
C LEU A 186 12.99 -4.03 -1.24
N VAL A 187 12.29 -2.90 -1.46
CA VAL A 187 12.66 -1.95 -2.53
C VAL A 187 13.13 -0.58 -2.04
N GLY A 188 13.02 -0.31 -0.75
CA GLY A 188 13.44 0.92 -0.11
C GLY A 188 12.37 2.00 -0.09
N HIS A 189 12.37 2.84 0.95
CA HIS A 189 11.42 3.92 1.13
C HIS A 189 11.50 4.97 0.00
N GLU A 190 12.70 5.31 -0.47
CA GLU A 190 12.88 6.31 -1.53
C GLU A 190 12.16 5.91 -2.83
N PHE A 191 12.26 4.63 -3.20
CA PHE A 191 11.63 4.11 -4.41
C PHE A 191 10.10 4.21 -4.30
N LEU A 192 9.53 3.76 -3.17
CA LEU A 192 8.09 3.86 -2.94
C LEU A 192 7.61 5.31 -2.89
N ASN A 193 8.38 6.21 -2.28
CA ASN A 193 8.03 7.62 -2.20
C ASN A 193 8.01 8.27 -3.60
N LYS A 194 9.03 7.99 -4.42
CA LYS A 194 9.09 8.43 -5.83
C LYS A 194 7.90 7.89 -6.63
N TRP A 195 7.54 6.62 -6.46
CA TRP A 195 6.36 6.03 -7.11
C TRP A 195 5.07 6.77 -6.72
N ILE A 196 4.82 6.93 -5.42
CA ILE A 196 3.57 7.51 -4.90
C ILE A 196 3.43 8.99 -5.29
N LYS A 197 4.53 9.75 -5.27
CA LYS A 197 4.55 11.19 -5.59
C LYS A 197 4.66 11.48 -7.08
N ASN A 198 4.85 10.47 -7.92
CA ASN A 198 5.12 10.68 -9.34
C ASN A 198 4.00 11.49 -10.02
N ASN A 199 4.39 12.61 -10.62
CA ASN A 199 3.52 13.46 -11.44
C ASN A 199 3.69 13.24 -12.94
N GLU A 200 4.72 12.51 -13.34
CA GLU A 200 5.05 12.30 -14.75
C GLU A 200 4.34 11.07 -15.29
N PHE A 201 3.40 11.28 -16.21
CA PHE A 201 2.66 10.21 -16.89
C PHE A 201 3.59 9.23 -17.66
N ILE A 202 4.78 9.67 -18.04
CA ILE A 202 5.74 8.90 -18.84
C ILE A 202 6.29 7.71 -18.03
N ILE A 203 6.58 7.90 -16.74
CA ILE A 203 7.29 6.90 -15.93
C ILE A 203 6.33 5.79 -15.48
N ASP A 204 6.63 4.55 -15.86
CA ASP A 204 5.94 3.36 -15.37
C ASP A 204 6.65 2.76 -14.15
N TYR A 205 6.32 3.27 -12.96
CA TYR A 205 6.91 2.75 -11.71
C TYR A 205 6.54 1.30 -11.41
N TYR A 206 5.42 0.79 -11.91
CA TYR A 206 5.08 -0.62 -11.71
C TYR A 206 5.99 -1.53 -12.55
N TYR A 207 6.35 -1.11 -13.76
CA TYR A 207 7.40 -1.76 -14.53
C TYR A 207 8.77 -1.69 -13.84
N LEU A 208 9.19 -0.50 -13.40
CA LEU A 208 10.45 -0.32 -12.68
C LEU A 208 10.51 -1.14 -11.38
N PHE A 209 9.37 -1.31 -10.72
CA PHE A 209 9.25 -2.17 -9.53
C PHE A 209 9.53 -3.63 -9.89
N LYS A 210 8.91 -4.16 -10.94
CA LYS A 210 9.18 -5.53 -11.43
C LYS A 210 10.65 -5.71 -11.80
N GLU A 211 11.22 -4.77 -12.55
CA GLU A 211 12.64 -4.82 -12.93
C GLU A 211 13.56 -4.81 -11.71
N LYS A 212 13.28 -3.95 -10.72
CA LYS A 212 14.06 -3.89 -9.49
C LYS A 212 14.01 -5.23 -8.74
N ILE A 213 12.84 -5.85 -8.64
CA ILE A 213 12.69 -7.16 -8.01
C ILE A 213 13.39 -8.26 -8.82
N GLU A 214 13.27 -8.29 -10.15
CA GLU A 214 13.95 -9.27 -11.02
C GLU A 214 15.48 -9.14 -10.91
N ASN A 215 15.99 -7.92 -10.91
CA ASN A 215 17.43 -7.65 -10.84
C ASN A 215 18.03 -8.02 -9.47
N GLN A 216 17.30 -7.75 -8.38
CA GLN A 216 17.80 -8.01 -7.02
C GLN A 216 17.60 -9.47 -6.58
N TYR A 217 16.46 -10.07 -6.93
CA TYR A 217 16.04 -11.35 -6.37
C TYR A 217 15.84 -12.45 -7.43
N GLY A 218 16.02 -12.13 -8.70
CA GLY A 218 15.86 -13.06 -9.82
C GLY A 218 14.41 -13.22 -10.28
N LYS A 219 14.26 -13.56 -11.57
CA LYS A 219 12.98 -13.70 -12.27
C LYS A 219 11.95 -14.62 -11.60
N LYS A 220 12.40 -15.70 -10.96
CA LYS A 220 11.49 -16.63 -10.27
C LYS A 220 10.82 -15.97 -9.05
N ASN A 221 11.58 -15.18 -8.29
CA ASN A 221 11.06 -14.48 -7.12
C ASN A 221 10.19 -13.30 -7.53
N GLU A 222 10.57 -12.56 -8.59
CA GLU A 222 9.74 -11.52 -9.19
C GLU A 222 8.36 -12.05 -9.57
N LYS A 223 8.28 -13.05 -10.46
CA LYS A 223 7.00 -13.61 -10.91
C LYS A 223 6.10 -14.03 -9.76
N LYS A 224 6.66 -14.69 -8.75
CA LYS A 224 5.89 -15.18 -7.60
C LYS A 224 5.41 -14.03 -6.71
N LEU A 225 6.26 -13.04 -6.42
CA LEU A 225 5.87 -11.88 -5.64
C LEU A 225 4.76 -11.09 -6.34
N ILE A 226 4.90 -10.86 -7.65
CA ILE A 226 3.92 -10.10 -8.44
C ILE A 226 2.58 -10.82 -8.53
N ASP A 227 2.57 -12.14 -8.72
CA ASP A 227 1.35 -12.94 -8.72
C ASP A 227 0.62 -12.88 -7.37
N LEU A 228 1.35 -13.06 -6.25
CA LEU A 228 0.79 -12.95 -4.91
C LEU A 228 0.25 -11.54 -4.62
N LEU A 229 1.06 -10.52 -4.91
CA LEU A 229 0.69 -9.11 -4.70
C LEU A 229 -0.57 -8.73 -5.48
N SER A 230 -0.68 -9.17 -6.72
CA SER A 230 -1.83 -8.93 -7.59
C SER A 230 -3.10 -9.57 -7.02
N LYS A 231 -3.03 -10.83 -6.58
CA LYS A 231 -4.18 -11.54 -6.00
C LYS A 231 -4.61 -10.93 -4.67
N ILE A 232 -3.66 -10.57 -3.82
CA ILE A 232 -3.90 -9.92 -2.53
C ILE A 232 -4.55 -8.55 -2.74
N SER A 233 -4.05 -7.72 -3.68
CA SER A 233 -4.62 -6.39 -3.92
C SER A 233 -6.07 -6.46 -4.37
N ILE A 234 -6.40 -7.43 -5.23
CA ILE A 234 -7.77 -7.65 -5.71
C ILE A 234 -8.69 -8.01 -4.54
N LEU A 235 -8.33 -9.02 -3.74
CA LEU A 235 -9.15 -9.46 -2.60
C LEU A 235 -9.29 -8.38 -1.52
N LEU A 236 -8.23 -7.60 -1.26
CA LEU A 236 -8.29 -6.47 -0.32
C LEU A 236 -9.17 -5.34 -0.84
N GLY A 237 -9.05 -4.95 -2.11
CA GLY A 237 -9.92 -3.93 -2.71
C GLY A 237 -11.39 -4.27 -2.59
N MET A 238 -11.73 -5.56 -2.69
CA MET A 238 -13.10 -6.06 -2.54
C MET A 238 -13.59 -6.08 -1.10
N LYS A 239 -12.73 -6.47 -0.14
CA LYS A 239 -13.05 -6.48 1.29
C LYS A 239 -13.46 -5.10 1.81
N PHE A 240 -12.84 -4.03 1.30
CA PHE A 240 -13.04 -2.67 1.81
C PHE A 240 -13.96 -1.79 0.93
N ASN A 241 -14.34 -2.23 -0.27
CA ASN A 241 -15.20 -1.46 -1.17
C ASN A 241 -16.26 -2.32 -1.89
N LYS A 242 -17.48 -2.34 -1.32
CA LYS A 242 -18.63 -3.08 -1.87
C LYS A 242 -19.16 -2.53 -3.19
N GLU A 243 -19.00 -1.24 -3.47
CA GLU A 243 -19.43 -0.67 -4.76
C GLU A 243 -18.49 -1.12 -5.87
N LYS A 244 -17.17 -1.03 -5.65
CA LYS A 244 -16.16 -1.60 -6.56
C LYS A 244 -16.33 -3.10 -6.79
N TYR A 245 -16.82 -3.83 -5.80
CA TYR A 245 -17.08 -5.27 -5.92
C TYR A 245 -18.08 -5.57 -7.04
N ASN A 246 -19.18 -4.83 -7.14
CA ASN A 246 -20.19 -5.03 -8.16
C ASN A 246 -19.63 -4.71 -9.56
N ASP A 247 -18.92 -3.59 -9.71
CA ASP A 247 -18.29 -3.21 -10.98
C ASP A 247 -17.29 -4.26 -11.48
N ILE A 248 -16.56 -4.91 -10.56
CA ILE A 248 -15.59 -5.97 -10.89
C ILE A 248 -16.32 -7.26 -11.31
N LEU A 249 -17.44 -7.59 -10.67
CA LEU A 249 -18.25 -8.75 -11.05
C LEU A 249 -18.89 -8.58 -12.42
N GLU A 250 -19.46 -7.40 -12.72
CA GLU A 250 -20.02 -7.10 -14.04
C GLU A 250 -18.94 -7.25 -15.13
N LYS A 251 -17.76 -6.64 -14.93
CA LYS A 251 -16.62 -6.80 -15.85
C LYS A 251 -16.21 -8.25 -16.05
N LYS A 252 -16.33 -9.08 -15.01
CA LYS A 252 -16.01 -10.50 -15.08
C LYS A 252 -17.00 -11.25 -15.94
N GLU A 253 -18.30 -11.07 -15.71
CA GLU A 253 -19.35 -11.69 -16.53
C GLU A 253 -19.22 -11.28 -18.00
N GLU A 254 -18.91 -10.00 -18.28
CA GLU A 254 -18.64 -9.52 -19.63
C GLU A 254 -17.45 -10.25 -20.29
N ILE A 255 -16.33 -10.38 -19.57
CA ILE A 255 -15.12 -11.03 -20.10
C ILE A 255 -15.35 -12.53 -20.30
N GLU A 256 -15.99 -13.22 -19.37
CA GLU A 256 -16.31 -14.65 -19.48
C GLU A 256 -17.24 -14.90 -20.67
N THR A 257 -18.29 -14.08 -20.83
CA THR A 257 -19.22 -14.17 -21.96
C THR A 257 -18.52 -13.95 -23.31
N GLU A 258 -17.63 -12.95 -23.40
CA GLU A 258 -16.89 -12.69 -24.64
C GLU A 258 -15.89 -13.81 -24.95
N LEU A 259 -15.22 -14.37 -23.94
CA LEU A 259 -14.33 -15.52 -24.12
C LEU A 259 -15.09 -16.77 -24.57
N GLU A 260 -16.27 -17.04 -24.03
CA GLU A 260 -17.15 -18.14 -24.46
C GLU A 260 -17.53 -18.00 -25.94
N LYS A 261 -17.95 -16.81 -26.38
CA LYS A 261 -18.25 -16.54 -27.79
C LYS A 261 -17.04 -16.80 -28.69
N MET A 262 -15.83 -16.54 -28.21
CA MET A 262 -14.58 -16.76 -28.97
C MET A 262 -14.08 -18.21 -28.98
N GLN A 263 -14.68 -19.12 -28.21
CA GLN A 263 -14.35 -20.55 -28.31
C GLN A 263 -14.84 -21.14 -29.62
N ASP A 264 -16.04 -20.74 -30.07
CA ASP A 264 -16.62 -21.13 -31.35
C ASP A 264 -16.32 -20.07 -32.42
N LYS A 265 -15.24 -20.30 -33.18
CA LYS A 265 -14.79 -19.36 -34.22
C LYS A 265 -15.81 -19.14 -35.33
N GLU A 266 -16.58 -20.16 -35.70
CA GLU A 266 -17.56 -20.05 -36.79
C GLU A 266 -18.72 -19.18 -36.34
N LYS A 267 -19.29 -19.49 -35.18
CA LYS A 267 -20.38 -18.71 -34.58
C LYS A 267 -19.95 -17.27 -34.30
N PHE A 268 -18.73 -17.04 -33.84
CA PHE A 268 -18.18 -15.71 -33.62
C PHE A 268 -18.09 -14.89 -34.91
N ILE A 269 -17.60 -15.49 -36.00
CA ILE A 269 -17.51 -14.82 -37.32
C ILE A 269 -18.91 -14.52 -37.85
N GLU A 270 -19.87 -15.43 -37.68
CA GLU A 270 -21.27 -15.22 -38.06
C GLU A 270 -21.90 -14.06 -37.28
N GLU A 271 -21.72 -14.01 -35.96
CA GLU A 271 -22.22 -12.92 -35.11
C GLU A 271 -21.60 -11.56 -35.47
N ILE A 272 -20.27 -11.50 -35.67
CA ILE A 272 -19.61 -10.27 -36.13
C ILE A 272 -20.16 -9.84 -37.50
N THR A 273 -20.31 -10.78 -38.42
CA THR A 273 -20.81 -10.50 -39.78
C THR A 273 -22.25 -9.97 -39.72
N GLN A 274 -23.09 -10.55 -38.86
CA GLN A 274 -24.46 -10.11 -38.67
C GLN A 274 -24.55 -8.73 -38.01
N ASN A 275 -23.78 -8.51 -36.95
CA ASN A 275 -23.68 -7.20 -36.27
C ASN A 275 -23.21 -6.11 -37.23
N LYS A 276 -22.24 -6.40 -38.09
CA LYS A 276 -21.78 -5.47 -39.13
C LYS A 276 -22.88 -5.15 -40.15
N LYS A 277 -23.68 -6.13 -40.56
CA LYS A 277 -24.84 -5.90 -41.44
C LYS A 277 -25.87 -4.99 -40.77
N GLU A 278 -26.17 -5.19 -39.49
CA GLU A 278 -27.10 -4.34 -38.73
C GLU A 278 -26.59 -2.91 -38.56
N ILE A 279 -25.32 -2.73 -38.18
CA ILE A 279 -24.69 -1.42 -38.05
C ILE A 279 -24.72 -0.69 -39.40
N LYS A 280 -24.40 -1.37 -40.49
CA LYS A 280 -24.46 -0.80 -41.84
C LYS A 280 -25.88 -0.36 -42.21
N LYS A 281 -26.92 -1.12 -41.82
CA LYS A 281 -28.33 -0.71 -41.98
C LYS A 281 -28.65 0.53 -41.15
N ARG A 282 -28.23 0.61 -39.88
CA ARG A 282 -28.45 1.78 -39.01
C ARG A 282 -27.77 3.03 -39.55
N ILE A 283 -26.51 2.93 -39.99
CA ILE A 283 -25.79 4.04 -40.62
C ILE A 283 -26.55 4.54 -41.85
N LYS A 284 -27.02 3.62 -42.70
CA LYS A 284 -27.81 3.96 -43.89
C LYS A 284 -29.12 4.65 -43.52
N GLN A 285 -29.85 4.14 -42.52
CA GLN A 285 -31.09 4.74 -42.03
C GLN A 285 -30.85 6.16 -41.47
N ILE A 286 -29.79 6.37 -40.70
CA ILE A 286 -29.45 7.70 -40.18
C ILE A 286 -29.16 8.66 -41.36
N ASP A 287 -28.39 8.23 -42.36
CA ASP A 287 -28.12 9.04 -43.55
C ASP A 287 -29.38 9.35 -44.35
N GLU A 288 -30.26 8.37 -44.56
CA GLU A 288 -31.54 8.56 -45.26
C GLU A 288 -32.44 9.54 -44.50
N THR A 289 -32.54 9.41 -43.17
CA THR A 289 -33.36 10.29 -42.32
C THR A 289 -32.82 11.71 -42.25
N ILE A 290 -31.50 11.91 -42.05
CA ILE A 290 -30.91 13.27 -41.98
C ILE A 290 -31.08 14.02 -43.31
N ASN A 291 -30.98 13.32 -44.45
CA ASN A 291 -31.07 13.92 -45.77
C ASN A 291 -32.51 14.12 -46.27
N ASN A 292 -33.53 13.57 -45.58
CA ASN A 292 -34.94 13.71 -45.94
C ASN A 292 -35.71 14.50 -44.88
N LYS A 293 -36.16 15.71 -45.26
CA LYS A 293 -36.87 16.64 -44.37
C LYS A 293 -38.11 16.04 -43.69
N ASN A 294 -38.89 15.22 -44.41
CA ASN A 294 -40.11 14.62 -43.87
C ASN A 294 -39.78 13.51 -42.86
N MET A 295 -38.80 12.66 -43.18
CA MET A 295 -38.36 11.59 -42.27
C MET A 295 -37.71 12.16 -41.00
N LEU A 296 -36.92 13.23 -41.13
CA LEU A 296 -36.33 13.91 -39.99
C LEU A 296 -37.40 14.52 -39.08
N GLN A 297 -38.47 15.06 -39.66
CA GLN A 297 -39.59 15.61 -38.90
C GLN A 297 -40.39 14.52 -38.17
N GLU A 298 -40.63 13.37 -38.80
CA GLU A 298 -41.28 12.21 -38.16
C GLU A 298 -40.43 11.66 -37.00
N GLU A 299 -39.13 11.47 -37.21
CA GLU A 299 -38.20 11.01 -36.18
C GLU A 299 -38.09 12.02 -35.02
N TYR A 300 -38.15 13.32 -35.33
CA TYR A 300 -38.18 14.39 -34.33
C TYR A 300 -39.41 14.32 -33.43
N ILE A 301 -40.60 14.13 -34.01
CA ILE A 301 -41.84 13.97 -33.25
C ILE A 301 -41.73 12.73 -32.37
N LYS A 302 -41.36 11.59 -32.95
CA LYS A 302 -41.27 10.30 -32.26
C LYS A 302 -40.30 10.31 -31.08
N ARG A 303 -39.09 10.84 -31.26
CA ARG A 303 -38.09 10.91 -30.17
C ARG A 303 -38.53 11.88 -29.08
N ASN A 304 -39.13 13.01 -29.46
CA ASN A 304 -39.64 13.94 -28.47
C ASN A 304 -40.79 13.33 -27.67
N GLU A 305 -41.74 12.62 -28.27
CA GLU A 305 -42.84 11.95 -27.54
C GLU A 305 -42.37 11.06 -26.38
N GLN A 306 -41.21 10.42 -26.51
CA GLN A 306 -40.63 9.53 -25.49
C GLN A 306 -39.81 10.26 -24.40
N LEU A 307 -39.51 11.55 -24.56
CA LEU A 307 -38.67 12.31 -23.65
C LEU A 307 -39.49 13.13 -22.64
N PRO A 308 -39.07 13.20 -21.35
CA PRO A 308 -39.66 14.12 -20.37
C PRO A 308 -39.39 15.58 -20.79
N LEU A 309 -40.23 16.50 -20.28
CA LEU A 309 -40.26 17.90 -20.73
C LEU A 309 -38.88 18.59 -20.72
N GLU A 310 -38.09 18.32 -19.68
CA GLU A 310 -36.73 18.87 -19.46
C GLU A 310 -35.68 18.37 -20.46
N LYS A 311 -35.94 17.24 -21.14
CA LYS A 311 -35.00 16.59 -22.08
C LYS A 311 -35.46 16.67 -23.54
N LYS A 312 -36.52 17.42 -23.83
CA LYS A 312 -37.02 17.58 -25.21
C LYS A 312 -35.94 18.17 -26.11
N ILE A 313 -35.83 17.64 -27.30
CA ILE A 313 -34.95 18.14 -28.36
C ILE A 313 -35.59 19.41 -28.91
N PHE A 314 -34.91 20.54 -28.74
CA PHE A 314 -35.47 21.87 -29.05
C PHE A 314 -35.65 22.18 -30.54
N SER A 315 -34.97 21.45 -31.43
CA SER A 315 -35.13 21.66 -32.87
C SER A 315 -34.70 20.45 -33.71
N MET A 316 -35.23 20.36 -34.93
CA MET A 316 -34.78 19.38 -35.93
C MET A 316 -33.28 19.50 -36.24
N ARG A 317 -32.70 20.70 -36.14
CA ARG A 317 -31.26 20.92 -36.33
C ARG A 317 -30.43 20.26 -35.22
N ILE A 318 -30.88 20.32 -33.97
CA ILE A 318 -30.23 19.63 -32.85
C ILE A 318 -30.39 18.11 -33.01
N LEU A 319 -31.56 17.63 -33.44
CA LEU A 319 -31.75 16.21 -33.75
C LEU A 319 -30.76 15.71 -34.81
N SER A 320 -30.61 16.42 -35.94
CA SER A 320 -29.63 16.05 -36.97
C SER A 320 -28.20 15.97 -36.42
N LYS A 321 -27.82 16.87 -35.50
CA LYS A 321 -26.51 16.82 -34.85
C LYS A 321 -26.36 15.58 -33.96
N ILE A 322 -27.36 15.27 -33.13
CA ILE A 322 -27.38 14.06 -32.28
C ILE A 322 -27.29 12.80 -33.16
N MET A 323 -28.07 12.73 -34.23
CA MET A 323 -28.05 11.59 -35.16
C MET A 323 -26.72 11.48 -35.90
N ALA A 324 -26.06 12.60 -36.24
CA ALA A 324 -24.72 12.58 -36.82
C ALA A 324 -23.68 12.02 -35.82
N GLU A 325 -23.76 12.39 -34.54
CA GLU A 325 -22.92 11.80 -33.49
C GLU A 325 -23.19 10.30 -33.29
N GLU A 326 -24.45 9.86 -33.38
CA GLU A 326 -24.83 8.44 -33.40
C GLU A 326 -24.24 7.68 -34.60
N LYS A 327 -24.26 8.30 -35.79
CA LYS A 327 -23.64 7.76 -37.00
C LYS A 327 -22.14 7.56 -36.79
N GLU A 328 -21.45 8.56 -36.23
CA GLU A 328 -20.01 8.48 -35.98
C GLU A 328 -19.67 7.36 -34.99
N LYS A 329 -20.46 7.20 -33.92
CA LYS A 329 -20.32 6.06 -32.98
C LYS A 329 -20.52 4.72 -33.69
N ASN A 330 -21.54 4.61 -34.56
CA ASN A 330 -21.79 3.40 -35.34
C ASN A 330 -20.65 3.08 -36.32
N LEU A 331 -20.06 4.09 -36.97
CA LEU A 331 -18.89 3.93 -37.84
C LEU A 331 -17.68 3.39 -37.07
N LYS A 332 -17.35 4.00 -35.92
CA LYS A 332 -16.27 3.52 -35.04
C LYS A 332 -16.49 2.06 -34.61
N LYS A 333 -17.73 1.69 -34.27
CA LYS A 333 -18.08 0.30 -33.94
C LYS A 333 -17.91 -0.65 -35.13
N TYR A 334 -18.28 -0.21 -36.33
CA TYR A 334 -18.09 -1.01 -37.56
C TYR A 334 -16.62 -1.25 -37.88
N GLU A 335 -15.78 -0.22 -37.75
CA GLU A 335 -14.33 -0.29 -37.93
C GLU A 335 -13.68 -1.23 -36.92
N TYR A 336 -14.06 -1.13 -35.63
CA TYR A 336 -13.62 -2.05 -34.59
C TYR A 336 -13.94 -3.53 -34.92
N LEU A 337 -15.18 -3.81 -35.36
CA LEU A 337 -15.58 -5.16 -35.78
C LEU A 337 -14.81 -5.63 -37.02
N ASN A 338 -14.44 -4.73 -37.93
CA ASN A 338 -13.58 -5.04 -39.07
C ASN A 338 -12.18 -5.45 -38.61
N GLU A 339 -11.59 -4.69 -37.69
CA GLU A 339 -10.26 -4.99 -37.14
C GLU A 339 -10.25 -6.34 -36.44
N LEU A 340 -11.32 -6.68 -35.71
CA LEU A 340 -11.44 -7.94 -34.97
C LEU A 340 -11.59 -9.17 -35.88
N MET A 341 -12.06 -9.01 -37.13
CA MET A 341 -12.06 -10.09 -38.12
C MET A 341 -10.66 -10.46 -38.62
N ASN A 342 -9.66 -9.59 -38.44
CA ASN A 342 -8.29 -9.93 -38.78
C ASN A 342 -7.77 -11.01 -37.82
N PRO A 343 -7.27 -12.17 -38.30
CA PRO A 343 -6.82 -13.26 -37.44
C PRO A 343 -5.76 -12.85 -36.40
N GLN A 344 -4.84 -11.94 -36.74
CA GLN A 344 -3.81 -11.47 -35.81
C GLN A 344 -4.42 -10.64 -34.67
N ASN A 345 -5.37 -9.76 -35.01
CA ASN A 345 -6.07 -8.93 -34.03
C ASN A 345 -7.02 -9.76 -33.16
N PHE A 346 -7.67 -10.78 -33.73
CA PHE A 346 -8.47 -11.74 -32.97
C PHE A 346 -7.63 -12.45 -31.91
N VAL A 347 -6.48 -13.01 -32.30
CA VAL A 347 -5.56 -13.68 -31.36
C VAL A 347 -5.09 -12.71 -30.29
N LYS A 348 -4.72 -11.48 -30.67
CA LYS A 348 -4.30 -10.45 -29.73
C LYS A 348 -5.41 -10.13 -28.71
N TYR A 349 -6.64 -9.89 -29.19
CA TYR A 349 -7.78 -9.57 -28.33
C TYR A 349 -8.16 -10.73 -27.41
N LYS A 350 -8.18 -11.96 -27.93
CA LYS A 350 -8.40 -13.17 -27.12
C LYS A 350 -7.36 -13.29 -26.01
N ASN A 351 -6.07 -13.13 -26.33
CA ASN A 351 -4.99 -13.17 -25.34
C ASN A 351 -5.14 -12.07 -24.29
N GLU A 352 -5.58 -10.87 -24.68
CA GLU A 352 -5.86 -9.78 -23.75
C GLU A 352 -7.02 -10.13 -22.79
N LEU A 353 -8.11 -10.72 -23.30
CA LEU A 353 -9.23 -11.17 -22.47
C LEU A 353 -8.83 -12.32 -21.54
N GLU A 354 -8.09 -13.33 -22.03
CA GLU A 354 -7.59 -14.43 -21.22
C GLU A 354 -6.68 -13.94 -20.08
N LYS A 355 -5.86 -12.92 -20.35
CA LYS A 355 -5.04 -12.27 -19.31
C LYS A 355 -5.92 -11.58 -18.27
N LYS A 356 -6.94 -10.83 -18.68
CA LYS A 356 -7.86 -10.16 -17.74
C LYS A 356 -8.64 -11.16 -16.89
N ASP A 357 -9.17 -12.21 -17.52
CA ASP A 357 -9.86 -13.33 -16.88
C ASP A 357 -8.97 -14.01 -15.83
N SER A 358 -7.68 -14.17 -16.10
CA SER A 358 -6.74 -14.77 -15.14
C SER A 358 -6.67 -14.04 -13.80
N TYR A 359 -6.81 -12.71 -13.79
CA TYR A 359 -6.88 -11.92 -12.55
C TYR A 359 -8.21 -12.12 -11.82
N LEU A 360 -9.30 -12.31 -12.56
CA LEU A 360 -10.65 -12.44 -12.04
C LEU A 360 -10.98 -13.85 -11.53
N LYS A 361 -10.22 -14.86 -11.93
CA LYS A 361 -10.37 -16.23 -11.41
C LYS A 361 -10.21 -16.34 -9.90
N ILE A 362 -9.46 -15.45 -9.27
CA ILE A 362 -9.31 -15.46 -7.80
C ILE A 362 -10.65 -15.21 -7.08
N LEU A 363 -11.62 -14.63 -7.80
CA LEU A 363 -12.96 -14.31 -7.29
C LEU A 363 -13.87 -15.54 -7.22
N ASN A 364 -13.52 -16.62 -7.91
CA ASN A 364 -14.28 -17.88 -7.89
C ASN A 364 -14.12 -18.66 -6.58
N SER A 365 -13.29 -18.19 -5.65
CA SER A 365 -13.12 -18.88 -4.37
C SER A 365 -14.37 -18.77 -3.51
N ASN A 366 -14.87 -19.93 -3.05
CA ASN A 366 -16.02 -20.03 -2.14
C ASN A 366 -15.81 -19.28 -0.83
N ASN A 367 -14.56 -19.09 -0.38
CA ASN A 367 -14.23 -18.31 0.80
C ASN A 367 -13.04 -17.38 0.53
N GLN A 368 -13.36 -16.13 0.20
CA GLN A 368 -12.38 -15.09 -0.12
C GLN A 368 -11.48 -14.73 1.06
N GLU A 369 -11.98 -14.78 2.30
CA GLU A 369 -11.20 -14.47 3.50
C GLU A 369 -10.13 -15.54 3.79
N GLN A 370 -10.51 -16.82 3.73
CA GLN A 370 -9.55 -17.93 3.87
C GLN A 370 -8.52 -17.92 2.73
N THR A 371 -8.94 -17.53 1.52
CA THR A 371 -8.05 -17.42 0.37
C THR A 371 -7.04 -16.28 0.56
N LEU A 372 -7.51 -15.13 1.03
CA LEU A 372 -6.65 -13.99 1.37
C LEU A 372 -5.64 -14.38 2.45
N GLU A 373 -6.07 -15.10 3.49
CA GLU A 373 -5.21 -15.54 4.58
C GLU A 373 -4.10 -16.48 4.09
N LYS A 374 -4.44 -17.45 3.23
CA LYS A 374 -3.44 -18.33 2.60
C LYS A 374 -2.46 -17.56 1.70
N LEU A 375 -2.97 -16.66 0.86
CA LEU A 375 -2.11 -15.83 -0.01
C LEU A 375 -1.19 -14.92 0.80
N LYS A 376 -1.70 -14.34 1.90
CA LYS A 376 -0.91 -13.52 2.83
C LYS A 376 0.22 -14.36 3.44
N LEU A 377 -0.07 -15.57 3.93
CA LEU A 377 0.96 -16.47 4.44
C LEU A 377 2.01 -16.81 3.36
N ASP A 378 1.59 -17.13 2.14
CA ASP A 378 2.50 -17.41 1.02
C ASP A 378 3.35 -16.19 0.65
N PHE A 379 2.80 -14.98 0.78
CA PHE A 379 3.53 -13.73 0.60
C PHE A 379 4.58 -13.53 1.68
N GLN A 380 4.27 -13.79 2.95
CA GLN A 380 5.24 -13.73 4.05
C GLN A 380 6.41 -14.70 3.84
N LYS A 381 6.12 -15.94 3.43
CA LYS A 381 7.17 -16.93 3.07
C LYS A 381 8.01 -16.46 1.89
N GLN A 382 7.38 -15.87 0.88
CA GLN A 382 8.09 -15.32 -0.26
C GLN A 382 8.98 -14.13 0.13
N PHE A 383 8.51 -13.25 1.02
CA PHE A 383 9.29 -12.15 1.58
C PHE A 383 10.53 -12.66 2.34
N LEU A 384 10.38 -13.63 3.25
CA LEU A 384 11.49 -14.19 4.01
C LEU A 384 12.56 -14.80 3.11
N LYS A 385 12.14 -15.48 2.04
CA LYS A 385 13.07 -16.02 1.03
C LYS A 385 13.85 -14.91 0.30
N MET A 386 13.22 -13.76 0.04
CA MET A 386 13.87 -12.62 -0.59
C MET A 386 14.81 -11.92 0.40
N LEU A 387 14.43 -11.83 1.67
CA LEU A 387 15.29 -11.34 2.74
C LEU A 387 16.55 -12.21 2.91
N GLU A 388 16.43 -13.53 2.71
CA GLU A 388 17.58 -14.44 2.67
C GLU A 388 18.63 -14.03 1.62
N VAL A 389 18.18 -13.55 0.46
CA VAL A 389 19.08 -13.05 -0.60
C VAL A 389 19.80 -11.79 -0.13
N ASN A 390 19.09 -10.88 0.54
CA ASN A 390 19.69 -9.68 1.12
C ASN A 390 20.77 -10.02 2.15
N ILE A 391 20.52 -11.01 3.02
CA ILE A 391 21.49 -11.47 4.03
C ILE A 391 22.75 -12.04 3.38
N LYS A 392 22.59 -12.80 2.29
CA LYS A 392 23.74 -13.38 1.56
C LYS A 392 24.60 -12.33 0.88
N ASN A 393 24.01 -11.23 0.46
CA ASN A 393 24.67 -10.17 -0.28
C ASN A 393 25.28 -9.08 0.61
N VAL A 394 25.15 -9.19 1.94
CA VAL A 394 25.75 -8.24 2.89
C VAL A 394 27.27 -8.18 2.71
N ASP A 395 27.78 -6.97 2.49
CA ASP A 395 29.21 -6.71 2.34
C ASP A 395 29.80 -5.78 3.43
N SER A 396 28.96 -5.24 4.33
CA SER A 396 29.38 -4.26 5.33
C SER A 396 28.67 -4.39 6.67
N LYS A 397 29.31 -3.86 7.73
CA LYS A 397 28.73 -3.77 9.08
C LYS A 397 27.39 -3.03 9.07
N GLN A 398 27.29 -1.92 8.34
CA GLN A 398 26.09 -1.09 8.28
C GLN A 398 24.90 -1.82 7.63
N GLU A 399 25.14 -2.63 6.60
CA GLU A 399 24.09 -3.41 5.95
C GLU A 399 23.51 -4.49 6.86
N ILE A 400 24.35 -5.23 7.59
CA ILE A 400 23.84 -6.24 8.53
C ILE A 400 23.14 -5.60 9.74
N GLU A 401 23.61 -4.45 10.22
CA GLU A 401 22.89 -3.68 11.24
C GLU A 401 21.49 -3.31 10.75
N LYS A 402 21.37 -2.79 9.53
CA LYS A 402 20.08 -2.48 8.90
C LYS A 402 19.19 -3.72 8.82
N ILE A 403 19.71 -4.87 8.40
CA ILE A 403 18.95 -6.12 8.31
C ILE A 403 18.45 -6.60 9.68
N ILE A 404 19.26 -6.48 10.74
CA ILE A 404 18.84 -6.82 12.12
C ILE A 404 17.63 -5.97 12.51
N TYR A 405 17.71 -4.66 12.26
CA TYR A 405 16.63 -3.72 12.57
C TYR A 405 15.36 -4.01 11.74
N ASP A 406 15.51 -4.20 10.42
CA ASP A 406 14.39 -4.49 9.51
C ASP A 406 13.70 -5.82 9.88
N PHE A 407 14.47 -6.87 10.16
CA PHE A 407 13.93 -8.18 10.53
C PHE A 407 13.26 -8.19 11.91
N ARG A 408 13.82 -7.46 12.89
CA ARG A 408 13.18 -7.24 14.19
C ARG A 408 11.86 -6.49 14.03
N TYR A 409 11.87 -5.39 13.28
CA TYR A 409 10.67 -4.61 13.00
C TYR A 409 9.59 -5.48 12.37
N TYR A 410 9.94 -6.22 11.31
CA TYR A 410 9.08 -7.18 10.62
C TYR A 410 8.49 -8.23 11.57
N SER A 411 9.32 -8.86 12.41
CA SER A 411 8.89 -9.88 13.38
C SER A 411 7.84 -9.35 14.37
N LEU A 412 7.85 -8.04 14.64
CA LEU A 412 6.96 -7.37 15.57
C LEU A 412 5.75 -6.69 14.93
N LEU A 413 5.64 -6.72 13.59
CA LEU A 413 4.44 -6.28 12.87
C LEU A 413 3.24 -7.15 13.23
N GLN A 414 2.07 -6.51 13.28
CA GLN A 414 0.80 -7.23 13.43
C GLN A 414 0.52 -8.04 12.16
N TYR A 415 0.22 -9.32 12.34
CA TYR A 415 -0.20 -10.20 11.26
C TYR A 415 -1.74 -10.26 11.17
N ASN A 416 -2.39 -10.17 12.33
CA ASN A 416 -3.83 -9.96 12.51
C ASN A 416 -4.06 -9.19 13.83
N ASN A 417 -5.31 -9.07 14.28
CA ASN A 417 -5.65 -8.32 15.51
C ASN A 417 -5.13 -8.95 16.81
N GLN A 418 -4.72 -10.22 16.79
CA GLN A 418 -4.35 -11.02 17.96
C GLN A 418 -2.87 -11.40 17.99
N SER A 419 -2.23 -11.50 16.83
CA SER A 419 -0.90 -12.11 16.67
C SER A 419 0.00 -11.22 15.82
N LYS A 420 1.28 -11.18 16.20
CA LYS A 420 2.34 -10.62 15.37
C LYS A 420 2.91 -11.68 14.45
N VAL A 421 3.72 -11.28 13.48
CA VAL A 421 4.41 -12.20 12.57
C VAL A 421 5.20 -13.27 13.33
N LYS A 422 5.94 -12.89 14.39
CA LYS A 422 6.71 -13.84 15.21
C LYS A 422 5.88 -14.91 15.92
N ASP A 423 4.57 -14.70 16.04
CA ASP A 423 3.66 -15.59 16.76
C ASP A 423 2.98 -16.61 15.81
N ILE A 424 3.18 -16.48 14.48
CA ILE A 424 2.56 -17.35 13.47
C ILE A 424 3.33 -18.67 13.36
N GLU A 425 2.64 -19.78 13.64
CA GLU A 425 3.24 -21.11 13.69
C GLU A 425 3.79 -21.57 12.34
N GLU A 426 3.06 -21.29 11.27
CA GLU A 426 3.41 -21.68 9.90
C GLU A 426 4.63 -20.94 9.34
N LEU A 427 5.07 -19.86 10.00
CA LEU A 427 6.27 -19.09 9.70
C LEU A 427 7.43 -19.41 10.66
N ARG A 428 7.21 -20.22 11.71
CA ARG A 428 8.19 -20.45 12.77
C ARG A 428 9.52 -21.01 12.25
N GLU A 429 9.48 -21.95 11.31
CA GLU A 429 10.67 -22.54 10.72
C GLU A 429 11.43 -21.53 9.86
N ASP A 430 10.72 -20.86 8.95
CA ASP A 430 11.28 -19.81 8.08
C ASP A 430 11.94 -18.69 8.90
N LEU A 431 11.27 -18.22 9.97
CA LEU A 431 11.77 -17.17 10.86
C LEU A 431 13.02 -17.61 11.63
N ASN A 432 13.08 -18.85 12.10
CA ASN A 432 14.26 -19.36 12.82
C ASN A 432 15.45 -19.52 11.87
N GLU A 433 15.22 -19.97 10.63
CA GLU A 433 16.26 -20.09 9.61
C GLU A 433 16.86 -18.71 9.28
N ILE A 434 16.00 -17.72 9.03
CA ILE A 434 16.43 -16.35 8.75
C ILE A 434 17.14 -15.74 9.96
N SER A 435 16.60 -15.91 11.17
CA SER A 435 17.24 -15.44 12.41
C SER A 435 18.67 -15.96 12.55
N THR A 436 18.87 -17.25 12.28
CA THR A 436 20.18 -17.91 12.36
C THR A 436 21.16 -17.28 11.38
N LYS A 437 20.76 -17.15 10.11
CA LYS A 437 21.61 -16.54 9.06
C LYS A 437 21.99 -15.08 9.39
N ILE A 438 21.05 -14.30 9.95
CA ILE A 438 21.34 -12.93 10.38
C ILE A 438 22.35 -12.93 11.53
N ILE A 439 22.17 -13.77 12.54
CA ILE A 439 23.07 -13.84 13.70
C ILE A 439 24.49 -14.25 13.26
N ASP A 440 24.62 -15.26 12.40
CA ASP A 440 25.90 -15.74 11.91
C ASP A 440 26.65 -14.62 11.17
N LYS A 441 25.97 -13.92 10.25
CA LYS A 441 26.52 -12.76 9.54
C LYS A 441 26.85 -11.61 10.49
N ALA A 442 26.01 -11.35 11.49
CA ALA A 442 26.23 -10.28 12.45
C ALA A 442 27.46 -10.51 13.33
N ILE A 443 27.76 -11.76 13.68
CA ILE A 443 28.99 -12.12 14.40
C ILE A 443 30.21 -12.00 13.47
N GLU A 444 30.11 -12.47 12.22
CA GLU A 444 31.16 -12.33 11.20
C GLU A 444 31.60 -10.86 11.04
N TYR A 445 30.63 -9.95 10.96
CA TYR A 445 30.87 -8.50 10.84
C TYR A 445 31.05 -7.76 12.18
N LYS A 446 31.09 -8.48 13.32
CA LYS A 446 31.26 -7.91 14.67
C LYS A 446 30.23 -6.84 15.01
N VAL A 447 28.97 -7.09 14.66
CA VAL A 447 27.80 -6.34 15.14
C VAL A 447 27.28 -6.92 16.44
N LEU A 448 27.23 -8.25 16.52
CA LEU A 448 26.77 -8.97 17.70
C LEU A 448 27.95 -9.69 18.35
N GLU A 449 27.99 -9.64 19.67
CA GLU A 449 28.96 -10.39 20.47
C GLU A 449 28.58 -11.88 20.49
N LYS A 450 29.57 -12.76 20.31
CA LYS A 450 29.39 -14.20 20.45
C LYS A 450 29.17 -14.55 21.92
N ILE A 451 28.14 -15.36 22.21
CA ILE A 451 27.73 -15.69 23.58
C ILE A 451 28.11 -17.13 23.96
N SER A 452 28.17 -18.03 22.98
CA SER A 452 28.54 -19.44 23.16
C SER A 452 29.30 -19.97 21.93
N ASN A 453 30.24 -20.88 22.17
CA ASN A 453 30.90 -21.65 21.10
C ASN A 453 30.00 -22.73 20.49
N ASN A 454 28.94 -23.14 21.21
CA ASN A 454 27.91 -24.02 20.70
C ASN A 454 26.90 -23.21 19.89
N GLU A 455 26.88 -23.43 18.56
CA GLU A 455 26.06 -22.67 17.61
C GLU A 455 24.56 -22.69 17.97
N LYS A 456 24.03 -23.84 18.37
CA LYS A 456 22.62 -23.98 18.78
C LYS A 456 22.29 -23.13 20.00
N THR A 457 23.14 -23.19 21.03
CA THR A 457 22.99 -22.38 22.25
C THR A 457 23.11 -20.88 21.93
N ASN A 458 24.10 -20.51 21.12
CA ASN A 458 24.32 -19.12 20.71
C ASN A 458 23.10 -18.54 19.99
N ASN A 459 22.58 -19.27 19.00
CA ASN A 459 21.40 -18.87 18.23
C ASN A 459 20.11 -18.87 19.07
N GLU A 460 19.93 -19.82 20.00
CA GLU A 460 18.78 -19.85 20.92
C GLU A 460 18.74 -18.60 21.81
N ILE A 461 19.90 -18.11 22.24
CA ILE A 461 20.02 -16.90 23.07
C ILE A 461 19.83 -15.64 22.22
N LEU A 462 20.61 -15.47 21.15
CA LEU A 462 20.68 -14.22 20.39
C LEU A 462 19.41 -13.94 19.58
N LYS A 463 18.66 -14.95 19.14
CA LYS A 463 17.41 -14.72 18.38
C LYS A 463 16.34 -13.93 19.14
N ASN A 464 16.47 -13.79 20.46
CA ASN A 464 15.52 -13.02 21.26
C ASN A 464 15.64 -11.50 21.04
N ILE A 465 16.74 -11.01 20.44
CA ILE A 465 16.83 -9.59 20.02
C ILE A 465 15.75 -9.19 19.02
N PHE A 466 15.25 -10.16 18.22
CA PHE A 466 14.20 -9.93 17.23
C PHE A 466 12.79 -9.86 17.86
N LYS A 467 12.68 -10.04 19.18
CA LYS A 467 11.40 -10.18 19.89
C LYS A 467 11.10 -9.04 20.87
N VAL A 468 12.10 -8.20 21.18
CA VAL A 468 12.03 -7.11 22.15
C VAL A 468 11.68 -5.76 21.50
N ARG A 469 11.11 -4.84 22.29
CA ARG A 469 10.68 -3.50 21.84
C ARG A 469 11.64 -2.39 22.26
N ILE A 470 12.89 -2.73 22.57
CA ILE A 470 13.99 -1.79 22.84
C ILE A 470 14.15 -0.83 21.64
N ILE A 471 14.23 0.47 21.84
CA ILE A 471 14.36 1.43 20.73
C ILE A 471 15.73 1.23 20.04
N LYS A 472 16.80 1.29 20.83
CA LYS A 472 18.19 1.21 20.37
C LYS A 472 18.86 -0.09 20.85
N LEU A 473 19.02 -1.06 19.95
CA LEU A 473 19.58 -2.38 20.29
C LEU A 473 21.03 -2.32 20.77
N GLU A 474 21.76 -1.28 20.38
CA GLU A 474 23.13 -1.01 20.82
C GLU A 474 23.20 -0.83 22.34
N ASP A 475 22.11 -0.41 22.98
CA ASP A 475 22.00 -0.21 24.43
C ASP A 475 21.45 -1.45 25.15
N ALA A 476 21.20 -2.54 24.42
CA ALA A 476 20.66 -3.77 24.97
C ALA A 476 21.73 -4.61 25.67
N TYR A 477 21.36 -5.14 26.84
CA TYR A 477 22.18 -6.07 27.62
C TYR A 477 21.45 -7.38 27.83
N LEU A 478 22.20 -8.48 27.85
CA LEU A 478 21.70 -9.79 28.25
C LEU A 478 22.33 -10.27 29.56
N LYS A 479 21.62 -11.13 30.27
CA LYS A 479 22.09 -11.85 31.46
C LYS A 479 21.45 -13.22 31.49
N ILE A 480 22.26 -14.27 31.67
CA ILE A 480 21.74 -15.62 31.91
C ILE A 480 21.71 -15.85 33.42
N THR A 481 20.58 -16.30 33.94
CA THR A 481 20.43 -16.70 35.35
C THR A 481 20.04 -18.17 35.46
N LYS A 482 20.42 -18.79 36.57
CA LYS A 482 19.98 -20.13 36.95
C LYS A 482 19.10 -20.00 38.19
N GLU A 483 17.85 -20.44 38.08
CA GLU A 483 16.90 -20.48 39.20
C GLU A 483 16.47 -21.94 39.39
N LYS A 484 16.92 -22.54 40.50
CA LYS A 484 16.81 -24.00 40.73
C LYS A 484 17.46 -24.78 39.57
N ASP A 485 16.70 -25.61 38.86
CA ASP A 485 17.18 -26.42 37.73
C ASP A 485 16.90 -25.81 36.36
N LYS A 486 16.33 -24.60 36.31
CA LYS A 486 15.97 -23.90 35.08
C LYS A 486 16.92 -22.75 34.79
N TYR A 487 17.12 -22.47 33.50
CA TYR A 487 17.92 -21.35 33.01
C TYR A 487 17.01 -20.30 32.38
N PHE A 488 17.34 -19.04 32.61
CA PHE A 488 16.58 -17.92 32.09
C PHE A 488 17.52 -16.92 31.41
N LEU A 489 17.13 -16.49 30.22
CA LEU A 489 17.68 -15.31 29.56
C LEU A 489 16.90 -14.10 30.04
N GLN A 490 17.59 -13.08 30.52
CA GLN A 490 17.04 -11.76 30.83
C GLN A 490 17.63 -10.74 29.85
N ILE A 491 16.79 -9.94 29.23
CA ILE A 491 17.18 -8.83 28.35
C ILE A 491 16.83 -7.51 29.03
N PHE A 492 17.72 -6.53 28.90
CA PHE A 492 17.59 -5.21 29.48
C PHE A 492 17.82 -4.14 28.42
N ASP A 493 17.06 -3.06 28.49
CA ASP A 493 17.36 -1.78 27.85
C ASP A 493 18.17 -0.95 28.86
N GLU A 494 19.49 -0.90 28.68
CA GLU A 494 20.44 -0.43 29.68
C GLU A 494 20.24 -1.10 31.07
N ASN A 495 19.56 -0.39 31.98
CA ASN A 495 19.24 -0.84 33.33
C ASN A 495 17.79 -1.28 33.51
N ILE A 496 16.92 -1.00 32.55
CA ILE A 496 15.50 -1.32 32.57
C ILE A 496 15.31 -2.76 32.11
N PHE A 497 14.55 -3.54 32.87
CA PHE A 497 14.24 -4.92 32.50
C PHE A 497 13.19 -4.94 31.39
N GLU A 498 13.46 -5.70 30.33
CA GLU A 498 12.58 -5.80 29.14
C GLU A 498 11.89 -7.16 29.07
N GLU A 499 12.67 -8.26 29.07
CA GLU A 499 12.13 -9.60 28.84
C GLU A 499 12.87 -10.68 29.66
N LYS A 500 12.13 -11.72 30.08
CA LYS A 500 12.69 -12.95 30.68
C LYS A 500 12.11 -14.16 29.96
N VAL A 501 12.98 -15.02 29.44
CA VAL A 501 12.62 -16.22 28.68
C VAL A 501 13.30 -17.43 29.30
N GLU A 502 12.57 -18.52 29.50
CA GLU A 502 13.16 -19.81 29.88
C GLU A 502 13.91 -20.39 28.67
N ILE A 503 15.16 -20.78 28.89
CA ILE A 503 16.03 -21.36 27.86
C ILE A 503 16.49 -22.75 28.28
N LYS A 504 16.89 -23.56 27.29
CA LYS A 504 17.56 -24.83 27.57
C LYS A 504 18.86 -24.59 28.33
N LYS A 505 19.36 -25.65 29.00
CA LYS A 505 20.66 -25.61 29.66
C LYS A 505 21.72 -25.19 28.64
N PRO A 506 22.39 -24.04 28.83
CA PRO A 506 23.32 -23.53 27.84
C PRO A 506 24.62 -24.33 27.88
N GLU A 507 25.21 -24.54 26.71
CA GLU A 507 26.48 -25.22 26.49
C GLU A 507 27.55 -24.21 26.08
N GLU A 508 28.82 -24.45 26.46
CA GLU A 508 30.01 -23.72 25.98
C GLU A 508 29.90 -22.18 26.01
N LEU A 509 29.33 -21.63 27.09
CA LEU A 509 29.18 -20.18 27.25
C LEU A 509 30.53 -19.46 27.31
N GLU A 510 30.64 -18.37 26.56
CA GLU A 510 31.77 -17.43 26.63
C GLU A 510 31.53 -16.31 27.66
N ILE A 511 30.32 -16.25 28.22
CA ILE A 511 29.92 -15.27 29.23
C ILE A 511 29.74 -15.92 30.61
N LYS A 512 29.95 -15.12 31.66
CA LYS A 512 29.68 -15.54 33.04
C LYS A 512 28.19 -15.46 33.33
N ILE A 513 27.62 -16.54 33.88
CA ILE A 513 26.25 -16.56 34.43
C ILE A 513 26.13 -15.49 35.52
N ASN A 514 24.93 -14.91 35.64
CA ASN A 514 24.57 -13.83 36.55
C ASN A 514 25.29 -12.48 36.30
N LYS A 515 25.98 -12.31 35.17
CA LYS A 515 26.60 -11.03 34.79
C LYS A 515 25.92 -10.45 33.55
N LYS A 516 25.59 -9.15 33.58
CA LYS A 516 25.13 -8.40 32.40
C LYS A 516 26.24 -8.29 31.36
N ARG A 517 25.90 -8.46 30.09
CA ARG A 517 26.79 -8.31 28.93
C ARG A 517 26.08 -7.51 27.83
N PRO A 518 26.78 -6.58 27.17
CA PRO A 518 26.22 -5.94 25.98
C PRO A 518 25.97 -7.00 24.91
N ILE A 519 24.89 -6.83 24.16
CA ILE A 519 24.54 -7.72 23.05
C ILE A 519 25.25 -7.27 21.76
N TRP A 520 25.39 -5.96 21.61
CA TRP A 520 26.08 -5.31 20.49
C TRP A 520 27.58 -5.19 20.75
N GLY A 521 28.40 -5.39 19.70
CA GLY A 521 29.88 -5.39 19.73
C GLY A 521 30.55 -4.22 19.03
#